data_AF-A0A9E0E0N0-F1
#
_entry.id   AF-A0A9E0E0N0-F1
#
_cell.length_a   1.000
_cell.length_b   1.000
_cell.length_c   1.000
_cell.angle_alpha   90.00
_cell.angle_beta   90.00
_cell.angle_gamma   90.00
#
_symmetry.space_group_name_H-M   'P 1'
#
loop_
_entity.id
_entity.type
_entity.pdbx_description
1 polymer ?
#
loop_
_entity_poly.entity_id
_entity_poly.type
_entity_poly.pdbx_seq_one_letter_code
_entity_poly.pdbx_strand_id
1 'polypeptide(L)'
;SAPMLGIHTGVLPHWLAGRIAAAACALGLGRRGIGRVRPAVRVDEGATLPNVLSHDRERLLRAARFEVERPDIALDTPTWGWLRAAYRSLDVLARTGLLERVRTPLLILASTGDAVVSTPAIIRMAARIPGARLHVYGADVAHEILREVDAVRDDALARIAAFFAEYAPSR
;
A
#
# COMPACT_ATOMS: atom_id res chain seq x y z
N SER A 1 4.02 3.01 3.81
CA SER A 1 3.00 3.04 2.77
C SER A 1 1.64 3.48 3.28
N ALA A 2 0.80 3.98 2.37
CA ALA A 2 -0.64 4.07 2.60
C ALA A 2 -1.24 2.65 2.79
N PRO A 3 -2.25 2.47 3.66
CA PRO A 3 -2.75 1.14 3.99
C PRO A 3 -3.56 0.52 2.85
N MET A 4 -3.41 -0.79 2.66
CA MET A 4 -4.16 -1.55 1.67
C MET A 4 -5.59 -1.84 2.16
N LEU A 5 -6.46 -0.83 2.07
CA LEU A 5 -7.92 -0.96 2.26
C LEU A 5 -8.67 -1.12 0.92
N GLY A 6 -7.91 -1.19 -0.17
CA GLY A 6 -8.37 -1.53 -1.51
C GLY A 6 -7.17 -1.55 -2.44
N ILE A 7 -7.22 -2.34 -3.51
CA ILE A 7 -6.15 -2.39 -4.53
C ILE A 7 -6.55 -1.46 -5.68
N HIS A 8 -5.60 -0.69 -6.21
CA HIS A 8 -5.83 0.11 -7.40
C HIS A 8 -5.85 -0.79 -8.64
N THR A 9 -7.02 -0.96 -9.25
CA THR A 9 -7.23 -1.82 -10.43
C THR A 9 -7.58 -1.02 -11.70
N GLY A 10 -7.37 0.30 -11.66
CA GLY A 10 -7.82 1.21 -12.70
C GLY A 10 -9.34 1.16 -12.85
N VAL A 11 -9.82 0.80 -14.03
CA VAL A 11 -11.26 0.76 -14.36
C VAL A 11 -11.96 -0.52 -13.88
N LEU A 12 -11.22 -1.54 -13.47
CA LEU A 12 -11.81 -2.84 -13.14
C LEU A 12 -12.46 -2.80 -11.75
N PRO A 13 -13.76 -3.11 -11.60
CA PRO A 13 -14.40 -3.15 -10.30
C PRO A 13 -13.78 -4.19 -9.36
N HIS A 14 -13.69 -3.84 -8.07
CA HIS A 14 -13.07 -4.67 -7.02
C HIS A 14 -13.58 -6.12 -7.02
N TRP A 15 -14.90 -6.32 -7.06
CA TRP A 15 -15.52 -7.65 -7.06
C TRP A 15 -15.09 -8.50 -8.26
N LEU A 16 -14.93 -7.87 -9.43
CA LEU A 16 -14.57 -8.56 -10.67
C LEU A 16 -13.10 -8.97 -10.64
N ALA A 17 -12.23 -8.08 -10.15
CA ALA A 17 -10.81 -8.39 -9.95
C ALA A 17 -10.61 -9.58 -8.99
N GLY A 18 -11.37 -9.62 -7.88
CA GLY A 18 -11.37 -10.75 -6.96
C GLY A 18 -11.82 -12.07 -7.61
N ARG A 19 -12.86 -12.03 -8.45
CA ARG A 19 -13.34 -13.21 -9.20
C ARG A 19 -12.34 -13.70 -10.24
N ILE A 20 -11.66 -12.80 -10.95
CA ILE A 20 -10.61 -13.15 -11.90
C ILE A 20 -9.46 -13.86 -11.16
N ALA A 21 -9.02 -13.32 -10.02
CA ALA A 21 -7.99 -13.96 -9.21
C ALA A 21 -8.41 -15.35 -8.70
N ALA A 22 -9.69 -15.50 -8.31
CA ALA A 22 -10.24 -16.79 -7.89
C ALA A 22 -10.26 -17.81 -9.05
N ALA A 23 -10.69 -17.39 -10.25
CA ALA A 23 -10.72 -18.23 -11.44
C ALA A 23 -9.30 -18.66 -11.86
N ALA A 24 -8.34 -17.75 -11.90
CA ALA A 24 -6.95 -18.06 -12.21
C ALA A 24 -6.38 -19.11 -11.24
N CYS A 25 -6.70 -19.03 -9.95
CA CYS A 25 -6.32 -20.04 -8.98
C CYS A 25 -7.00 -21.40 -9.22
N ALA A 26 -8.29 -21.40 -9.60
CA ALA A 26 -9.01 -22.63 -9.93
C ALA A 26 -8.44 -23.34 -11.16
N LEU A 27 -7.87 -22.59 -12.10
CA LEU A 27 -7.15 -23.10 -13.27
C LEU A 27 -5.68 -23.51 -12.97
N GLY A 28 -5.27 -23.57 -11.70
CA GLY A 28 -3.93 -23.99 -11.30
C GLY A 28 -2.84 -22.90 -11.44
N LEU A 29 -3.20 -21.66 -11.77
CA LEU A 29 -2.25 -20.55 -11.93
C LEU A 29 -1.87 -19.87 -10.60
N GLY A 30 -2.30 -20.42 -9.46
CA GLY A 30 -2.17 -19.76 -8.15
C GLY A 30 -0.73 -19.41 -7.74
N ARG A 31 0.28 -20.15 -8.20
CA ARG A 31 1.70 -19.86 -7.94
C ARG A 31 2.37 -18.99 -9.01
N ARG A 32 1.67 -18.64 -10.09
CA ARG A 32 2.23 -17.79 -11.15
C ARG A 32 2.11 -16.32 -10.75
N GLY A 33 3.19 -15.57 -10.95
CA GLY A 33 3.23 -14.11 -10.86
C GLY A 33 2.29 -13.44 -11.86
N ILE A 34 1.74 -12.29 -11.49
CA ILE A 34 0.86 -11.48 -12.31
C ILE A 34 1.70 -10.44 -13.07
N GLY A 35 1.60 -10.43 -14.40
CA GLY A 35 2.35 -9.50 -15.26
C GLY A 35 3.70 -10.08 -15.70
N ARG A 36 4.59 -9.19 -16.17
CA ARG A 36 5.96 -9.59 -16.53
C ARG A 36 6.81 -9.64 -15.27
N VAL A 37 7.62 -10.69 -15.13
CA VAL A 37 8.71 -10.77 -14.14
C VAL A 37 9.50 -9.46 -14.21
N ARG A 38 9.68 -8.78 -13.07
CA ARG A 38 10.44 -7.53 -13.05
C ARG A 38 11.86 -7.85 -13.56
N PRO A 39 12.36 -7.18 -14.62
CA PRO A 39 13.76 -7.33 -14.96
C PRO A 39 14.60 -6.91 -13.75
N ALA A 40 15.69 -7.64 -13.48
CA ALA A 40 16.60 -7.33 -12.37
C ALA A 40 16.90 -5.82 -12.37
N VAL A 41 16.61 -5.16 -11.24
CA VAL A 41 16.79 -3.70 -11.14
C VAL A 41 18.28 -3.42 -11.32
N ARG A 42 18.64 -2.79 -12.44
CA ARG A 42 19.99 -2.24 -12.60
C ARG A 42 20.06 -1.01 -11.71
N VAL A 43 20.91 -1.08 -10.70
CA VAL A 43 21.18 0.06 -9.81
C VAL A 43 22.30 0.89 -10.44
N ASP A 44 22.00 1.58 -11.54
CA ASP A 44 22.85 2.64 -12.06
C ASP A 44 22.20 4.01 -11.83
N GLU A 45 23.01 5.06 -11.81
CA GLU A 45 22.54 6.45 -11.62
C GLU A 45 21.59 6.92 -12.74
N GLY A 46 21.53 6.18 -13.85
CA GLY A 46 20.62 6.40 -14.98
C GLY A 46 19.30 5.60 -14.89
N ALA A 47 19.10 4.76 -13.88
CA ALA A 47 17.95 3.87 -13.81
C ALA A 47 16.63 4.64 -13.71
N THR A 48 15.70 4.36 -14.62
CA THR A 48 14.30 4.78 -14.52
C THR A 48 13.62 3.89 -13.48
N LEU A 49 13.57 4.37 -12.23
CA LEU A 49 12.82 3.70 -11.17
C LEU A 49 11.35 4.12 -11.27
N PRO A 50 10.39 3.20 -11.08
CA PRO A 50 8.99 3.56 -11.07
C PRO A 50 8.74 4.53 -9.90
N ASN A 51 8.43 5.79 -10.24
CA ASN A 51 8.03 6.86 -9.31
C ASN A 51 6.69 6.58 -8.61
N VAL A 52 6.08 5.44 -8.89
CA VAL A 52 4.82 4.97 -8.30
C VAL A 52 4.91 4.77 -6.79
N LEU A 53 6.12 4.47 -6.27
CA LEU A 53 6.32 4.20 -4.85
C LEU A 53 6.75 5.43 -4.04
N SER A 54 7.65 6.26 -4.56
CA SER A 54 8.19 7.45 -3.87
C SER A 54 8.79 8.40 -4.91
N HIS A 55 8.87 9.70 -4.61
CA HIS A 55 9.62 10.66 -5.43
C HIS A 55 11.04 10.89 -4.91
N ASP A 56 11.42 10.33 -3.76
CA ASP A 56 12.80 10.34 -3.27
C ASP A 56 13.66 9.29 -4.02
N ARG A 57 14.42 9.77 -5.00
CA ARG A 57 15.30 8.94 -5.84
C ARG A 57 16.35 8.18 -5.02
N GLU A 58 16.94 8.80 -4.00
CA GLU A 58 17.99 8.15 -3.23
C GLU A 58 17.43 6.99 -2.39
N ARG A 59 16.27 7.17 -1.73
CA ARG A 59 15.57 6.12 -0.98
C ARG A 59 15.12 4.98 -1.89
N LEU A 60 14.72 5.28 -3.12
CA LEU A 60 14.41 4.28 -4.12
C LEU A 60 15.66 3.50 -4.55
N LEU A 61 16.78 4.18 -4.84
CA LEU A 61 18.05 3.54 -5.18
C LEU A 61 18.58 2.68 -4.02
N ARG A 62 18.46 3.14 -2.78
CA ARG A 62 18.83 2.34 -1.58
C ARG A 62 18.00 1.07 -1.47
N ALA A 63 16.68 1.13 -1.74
CA ALA A 63 15.83 -0.06 -1.76
C ALA A 63 16.26 -1.04 -2.87
N ALA A 64 16.53 -0.52 -4.07
CA ALA A 64 17.00 -1.34 -5.18
C ALA A 64 18.36 -2.01 -4.92
N ARG A 65 19.31 -1.30 -4.28
CA ARG A 65 20.60 -1.88 -3.85
C ARG A 65 20.38 -3.05 -2.90
N PHE A 66 19.48 -2.90 -1.94
CA PHE A 66 19.16 -3.95 -1.00
C PHE A 66 18.62 -5.22 -1.69
N GLU A 67 17.76 -5.07 -2.71
CA GLU A 67 17.27 -6.20 -3.52
C GLU A 67 18.39 -6.90 -4.31
N VAL A 68 19.37 -6.15 -4.83
CA VAL A 68 20.52 -6.71 -5.55
C VAL A 68 21.50 -7.42 -4.62
N GLU A 69 21.77 -6.83 -3.45
CA GLU A 69 22.68 -7.40 -2.45
C GLU A 69 22.08 -8.61 -1.72
N ARG A 70 20.75 -8.68 -1.64
CA ARG A 70 19.99 -9.71 -0.92
C ARG A 70 18.89 -10.30 -1.81
N PRO A 71 19.26 -11.06 -2.86
CA PRO A 71 18.30 -11.61 -3.80
C PRO A 71 17.35 -12.64 -3.18
N ASP A 72 17.71 -13.21 -2.03
CA ASP A 72 16.91 -14.15 -1.24
C ASP A 72 15.65 -13.53 -0.61
N ILE A 73 15.62 -12.20 -0.47
CA ILE A 73 14.49 -11.43 0.09
C ILE A 73 13.94 -10.41 -0.89
N ALA A 74 14.38 -10.44 -2.15
CA ALA A 74 13.87 -9.57 -3.19
C ALA A 74 12.38 -9.86 -3.46
N LEU A 75 11.59 -8.81 -3.61
CA LEU A 75 10.15 -8.92 -3.89
C LEU A 75 9.92 -9.07 -5.39
N ASP A 76 9.30 -10.18 -5.79
CA ASP A 76 8.79 -10.38 -7.14
C ASP A 76 7.32 -9.97 -7.25
N THR A 77 6.79 -10.02 -8.47
CA THR A 77 5.38 -9.79 -8.77
C THR A 77 4.45 -10.63 -7.90
N PRO A 78 3.32 -10.05 -7.42
CA PRO A 78 2.36 -10.81 -6.65
C PRO A 78 1.82 -11.98 -7.48
N THR A 79 1.63 -13.13 -6.84
CA THR A 79 1.02 -14.29 -7.50
C THR A 79 -0.51 -14.19 -7.54
N TRP A 80 -1.16 -14.94 -8.43
CA TRP A 80 -2.62 -15.06 -8.43
C TRP A 80 -3.18 -15.56 -7.08
N GLY A 81 -2.46 -16.47 -6.42
CA GLY A 81 -2.80 -16.97 -5.10
C GLY A 81 -2.74 -15.89 -4.03
N TRP A 82 -1.70 -15.06 -4.07
CA TRP A 82 -1.58 -13.88 -3.20
C TRP A 82 -2.73 -12.89 -3.46
N LEU A 83 -3.01 -12.59 -4.73
CA LEU A 83 -4.06 -11.64 -5.09
C LEU A 83 -5.45 -12.12 -4.63
N ARG A 84 -5.74 -13.41 -4.82
CA ARG A 84 -6.97 -14.04 -4.29
C ARG A 84 -7.06 -13.90 -2.77
N ALA A 85 -5.96 -14.11 -2.06
CA ALA A 85 -5.93 -13.96 -0.59
C ALA A 85 -6.14 -12.50 -0.17
N ALA A 86 -5.51 -11.55 -0.87
CA ALA A 86 -5.68 -10.13 -0.64
C ALA A 86 -7.15 -9.69 -0.81
N TYR A 87 -7.81 -10.07 -1.91
CA TYR A 87 -9.23 -9.77 -2.11
C TYR A 87 -10.13 -10.39 -1.03
N ARG A 88 -9.88 -11.64 -0.63
CA ARG A 88 -10.63 -12.25 0.48
C ARG A 88 -10.46 -11.49 1.79
N SER A 89 -9.27 -10.96 2.06
CA SER A 89 -9.02 -10.12 3.24
C SER A 89 -9.79 -8.80 3.14
N LEU A 90 -9.78 -8.16 1.98
CA LEU A 90 -10.52 -6.92 1.71
C LEU A 90 -12.04 -7.12 1.84
N ASP A 91 -12.57 -8.25 1.36
CA ASP A 91 -13.98 -8.61 1.53
C ASP A 91 -14.35 -8.76 3.02
N VAL A 92 -13.46 -9.30 3.84
CA VAL A 92 -13.67 -9.38 5.30
C VAL A 92 -13.73 -7.99 5.91
N LEU A 93 -12.79 -7.10 5.57
CA LEU A 93 -12.78 -5.71 6.04
C LEU A 93 -14.01 -4.91 5.56
N ALA A 94 -14.55 -5.25 4.38
CA ALA A 94 -15.74 -4.62 3.84
C ALA A 94 -17.02 -4.96 4.62
N ARG A 95 -17.06 -6.06 5.39
CA ARG A 95 -18.26 -6.48 6.15
C ARG A 95 -18.69 -5.43 7.16
N THR A 96 -19.99 -5.14 7.21
CA THR A 96 -20.59 -4.27 8.21
C THR A 96 -20.36 -4.81 9.61
N GLY A 97 -20.01 -3.93 10.54
CA GLY A 97 -19.81 -4.25 11.95
C GLY A 97 -18.40 -4.73 12.29
N LEU A 98 -17.48 -4.87 11.33
CA LEU A 98 -16.08 -5.23 11.64
C LEU A 98 -15.25 -3.98 11.95
N LEU A 99 -15.18 -3.03 11.01
CA LEU A 99 -14.44 -1.77 11.20
C LEU A 99 -15.05 -0.93 12.32
N GLU A 100 -16.37 -0.98 12.47
CA GLU A 100 -17.14 -0.27 13.50
C GLU A 100 -16.82 -0.76 14.92
N ARG A 101 -16.23 -1.96 15.06
CA ARG A 101 -15.79 -2.51 16.35
C ARG A 101 -14.39 -2.09 16.75
N VAL A 102 -13.62 -1.46 15.86
CA VAL A 102 -12.27 -0.98 16.18
C VAL A 102 -12.40 0.15 17.21
N ARG A 103 -11.85 -0.08 18.41
CA ARG A 103 -11.83 0.89 19.51
C ARG A 103 -10.46 1.52 19.75
N THR A 104 -9.41 0.91 19.19
CA THR A 104 -8.06 1.46 19.27
C THR A 104 -8.01 2.75 18.46
N PRO A 105 -7.50 3.86 19.04
CA PRO A 105 -7.26 5.09 18.30
C PRO A 105 -6.45 4.80 17.04
N LEU A 106 -6.88 5.35 15.90
CA LEU A 106 -6.26 5.09 14.60
C LEU A 106 -5.94 6.38 13.86
N LEU A 107 -4.70 6.52 13.40
CA LEU A 107 -4.27 7.49 12.40
C LEU A 107 -4.07 6.77 11.07
N ILE A 108 -4.70 7.26 10.02
CA ILE A 108 -4.57 6.78 8.65
C ILE A 108 -3.95 7.90 7.82
N LEU A 109 -2.83 7.59 7.17
CA LEU A 109 -2.18 8.45 6.18
C LEU A 109 -2.38 7.82 4.80
N ALA A 110 -2.89 8.60 3.85
CA ALA A 110 -3.14 8.18 2.47
C ALA A 110 -2.73 9.29 1.49
N SER A 111 -2.71 8.99 0.19
CA SER A 111 -2.41 9.98 -0.84
C SER A 111 -3.34 9.83 -2.03
N THR A 112 -3.78 10.92 -2.66
CA THR A 112 -4.50 10.84 -3.94
C THR A 112 -3.58 10.48 -5.12
N GLY A 113 -2.26 10.62 -4.96
CA GLY A 113 -1.26 10.18 -5.94
C GLY A 113 -0.88 8.69 -5.87
N ASP A 114 -1.53 7.93 -4.99
CA ASP A 114 -1.27 6.50 -4.82
C ASP A 114 -1.82 5.67 -6.00
N ALA A 115 -0.92 5.04 -6.75
CA ALA A 115 -1.28 4.15 -7.87
C ALA A 115 -1.22 2.65 -7.52
N VAL A 116 -1.01 2.30 -6.25
CA VAL A 116 -0.94 0.90 -5.76
C VAL A 116 -2.23 0.52 -5.05
N VAL A 117 -2.71 1.38 -4.15
CA VAL A 117 -3.93 1.15 -3.36
C VAL A 117 -5.02 2.16 -3.68
N SER A 118 -6.27 1.81 -3.35
CA SER A 118 -7.43 2.66 -3.66
C SER A 118 -7.68 3.66 -2.55
N THR A 119 -7.24 4.91 -2.73
CA THR A 119 -7.54 6.02 -1.82
C THR A 119 -9.04 6.26 -1.60
N PRO A 120 -9.91 6.16 -2.62
CA PRO A 120 -11.35 6.16 -2.39
C PRO A 120 -11.85 5.05 -1.45
N ALA A 121 -11.26 3.84 -1.52
CA ALA A 121 -11.58 2.77 -0.59
C ALA A 121 -11.09 3.07 0.83
N ILE A 122 -9.87 3.61 0.97
CA ILE A 122 -9.33 4.07 2.25
C ILE A 122 -10.25 5.09 2.90
N ILE A 123 -10.69 6.11 2.16
CA ILE A 123 -11.62 7.15 2.67
C ILE A 123 -12.93 6.52 3.15
N ARG A 124 -13.56 5.66 2.34
CA ARG A 124 -14.83 4.99 2.72
C ARG A 124 -14.68 4.10 3.95
N MET A 125 -13.56 3.40 4.09
CA MET A 125 -13.34 2.48 5.20
C MET A 125 -12.92 3.23 6.48
N ALA A 126 -12.12 4.28 6.36
CA ALA A 126 -11.77 5.16 7.47
C ALA A 126 -13.02 5.78 8.11
N ALA A 127 -13.99 6.22 7.30
CA ALA A 127 -15.25 6.79 7.77
C ALA A 127 -16.11 5.83 8.62
N ARG A 128 -15.85 4.52 8.52
CA ARG A 128 -16.56 3.48 9.29
C ARG A 128 -15.89 3.18 10.64
N ILE A 129 -14.66 3.63 10.85
CA ILE A 129 -13.89 3.36 12.07
C ILE A 129 -14.15 4.50 13.07
N PRO A 130 -14.77 4.23 14.24
CA PRO A 130 -15.06 5.27 15.21
C PRO A 130 -13.78 5.97 15.68
N GLY A 131 -13.74 7.30 15.57
CA GLY A 131 -12.62 8.11 16.03
C GLY A 131 -11.34 8.01 15.18
N ALA A 132 -11.38 7.35 14.01
CA ALA A 132 -10.23 7.34 13.11
C ALA A 132 -9.93 8.76 12.59
N ARG A 133 -8.65 9.12 12.60
CA ARG A 133 -8.14 10.32 11.96
C ARG A 133 -7.59 9.95 10.59
N LEU A 134 -8.05 10.63 9.56
CA LEU A 134 -7.59 10.44 8.19
C LEU A 134 -6.91 11.72 7.72
N HIS A 135 -5.68 11.59 7.23
CA HIS A 135 -5.01 12.62 6.45
C HIS A 135 -4.72 12.09 5.04
N VAL A 136 -5.06 12.89 4.03
CA VAL A 136 -4.86 12.54 2.62
C VAL A 136 -3.97 13.59 1.97
N TYR A 137 -2.77 13.17 1.56
CA TYR A 137 -1.84 13.99 0.78
C TYR A 137 -2.34 14.16 -0.67
N GLY A 138 -1.77 15.17 -1.34
CA GLY A 138 -2.08 15.51 -2.73
C GLY A 138 -1.55 14.50 -3.76
N ALA A 139 -1.85 14.78 -5.04
CA ALA A 139 -1.47 13.90 -6.15
C ALA A 139 0.05 13.83 -6.38
N ASP A 140 0.79 14.76 -5.79
CA ASP A 140 2.24 14.88 -5.77
C ASP A 140 2.92 13.93 -4.78
N VAL A 141 2.15 13.20 -3.96
CA VAL A 141 2.67 12.23 -2.99
C VAL A 141 2.40 10.80 -3.45
N ALA A 142 3.42 9.96 -3.49
CA ALA A 142 3.30 8.57 -3.93
C ALA A 142 2.91 7.59 -2.79
N HIS A 143 2.94 6.28 -3.07
CA HIS A 143 2.46 5.22 -2.16
C HIS A 143 3.21 5.14 -0.82
N GLU A 144 4.54 5.28 -0.83
CA GLU A 144 5.42 5.12 0.33
C GLU A 144 5.64 6.45 1.07
N ILE A 145 4.59 7.01 1.66
CA ILE A 145 4.60 8.30 2.39
C ILE A 145 5.78 8.44 3.38
N LEU A 146 6.17 7.37 4.10
CA LEU A 146 7.28 7.41 5.07
C LEU A 146 8.68 7.29 4.43
N ARG A 147 8.73 7.05 3.11
CA ARG A 147 9.93 7.01 2.28
C ARG A 147 9.88 8.06 1.17
N GLU A 148 8.97 9.02 1.26
CA GLU A 148 8.91 10.15 0.35
C GLU A 148 10.03 11.17 0.65
N VAL A 149 10.11 12.21 -0.17
CA VAL A 149 10.92 13.41 0.01
C VAL A 149 10.70 14.00 1.39
N ASP A 150 11.74 14.64 1.92
CA ASP A 150 11.83 15.00 3.33
C ASP A 150 10.64 15.87 3.79
N ALA A 151 10.17 16.81 2.97
CA ALA A 151 9.01 17.64 3.32
C ALA A 151 7.75 16.82 3.64
N VAL A 152 7.44 15.79 2.85
CA VAL A 152 6.27 14.93 3.04
C VAL A 152 6.51 13.95 4.19
N ARG A 153 7.71 13.35 4.23
CA ARG A 153 8.07 12.40 5.27
C ARG A 153 8.08 13.02 6.66
N ASP A 154 8.64 14.20 6.80
CA ASP A 154 8.80 14.86 8.09
C ASP A 154 7.44 15.35 8.61
N ASP A 155 6.55 15.84 7.73
CA ASP A 155 5.14 16.09 8.08
C ASP A 155 4.43 14.81 8.52
N ALA A 156 4.60 13.69 7.79
CA ALA A 156 4.00 12.41 8.17
C ALA A 156 4.49 11.93 9.55
N LEU A 157 5.80 12.05 9.82
CA LEU A 157 6.39 11.70 11.11
C LEU A 157 5.91 12.62 12.23
N ALA A 158 5.78 13.92 11.98
CA ALA A 158 5.23 14.87 12.94
C ALA A 158 3.78 14.54 13.30
N ARG A 159 2.94 14.17 12.32
CA ARG A 159 1.56 13.71 12.56
C ARG A 159 1.52 12.45 13.41
N ILE A 160 2.38 11.48 13.12
CA ILE A 160 2.48 10.24 13.90
C ILE A 160 2.94 10.54 15.33
N ALA A 161 3.95 11.39 15.50
CA ALA A 161 4.45 11.78 16.82
C ALA A 161 3.38 12.51 17.64
N ALA A 162 2.67 13.47 17.05
CA ALA A 162 1.57 14.17 17.69
C ALA A 162 0.43 13.22 18.08
N PHE A 163 0.10 12.27 17.20
CA PHE A 163 -0.90 11.25 17.49
C PHE A 163 -0.48 10.35 18.66
N PHE A 164 0.77 9.90 18.70
CA PHE A 164 1.27 9.13 19.84
C PHE A 164 1.35 9.94 21.12
N ALA A 165 1.75 11.21 21.09
CA ALA A 165 1.76 12.05 22.28
C ALA A 165 0.36 12.20 22.92
N GLU A 166 -0.71 12.15 22.12
CA GLU A 166 -2.08 12.22 22.61
C GLU A 166 -2.59 10.90 23.22
N TYR A 167 -2.24 9.76 22.62
CA TYR A 167 -2.84 8.45 22.98
C TYR A 167 -1.89 7.48 23.70
N ALA A 168 -0.58 7.69 23.65
CA ALA A 168 0.36 6.87 24.37
C ALA A 168 0.38 7.26 25.86
N PRO A 169 0.36 6.30 26.79
CA PRO A 169 0.50 6.60 28.21
C PRO A 169 1.84 7.31 28.46
N SER A 170 1.81 8.36 29.27
CA SER A 170 3.03 8.91 29.88
C SER A 170 3.69 7.78 30.66
N ARG A 171 4.92 7.42 30.30
CA ARG A 171 5.74 6.50 31.09
C ARG A 171 6.26 7.19 32.34
#